data_AF-A0A534PFY7-F1
#
_entry.id   AF-A0A534PFY7-F1
#
_cell.length_a   1.000
_cell.length_b   1.000
_cell.length_c   1.000
_cell.angle_alpha   90.00
_cell.angle_beta   90.00
_cell.angle_gamma   90.00
#
_symmetry.space_group_name_H-M   'P 1'
#
loop_
_entity.id
_entity.type
_entity.pdbx_description
1 polymer ?
#
loop_
_entity_poly.entity_id
_entity_poly.type
_entity_poly.pdbx_seq_one_letter_code
_entity_poly.pdbx_strand_id
1 'polypeptide(L)' 'MNLGFGELLLIFLVIMLIFGASKLPALGDALGKGLKNFKRSVSGNDEIDVTPKKEAIPPAEQKAPADKK' A
#
# COMPACT_ATOMS: atom_id res chain seq x y z
N MET A 1 -9.41 34.92 6.77
CA MET A 1 -8.12 34.24 6.62
C MET A 1 -8.39 32.76 6.66
N ASN A 2 -8.39 32.11 5.50
CA ASN A 2 -8.64 30.68 5.41
C ASN A 2 -7.29 29.99 5.34
N LEU A 3 -7.09 28.96 6.15
CA LEU A 3 -5.94 28.06 6.05
C LEU A 3 -5.94 27.46 4.64
N GLY A 4 -5.14 28.05 3.77
CA GLY A 4 -4.99 27.58 2.40
C GLY A 4 -4.16 26.30 2.36
N PHE A 5 -4.18 25.64 1.21
CA PHE A 5 -3.33 24.47 0.96
C PHE A 5 -1.84 24.75 1.26
N GLY A 6 -1.37 25.98 1.01
CA GLY A 6 0.01 26.41 1.29
C GLY A 6 0.35 26.43 2.79
N GLU A 7 -0.53 26.95 3.65
CA GLU A 7 -0.31 26.94 5.11
C GLU A 7 -0.35 25.52 5.66
N LEU A 8 -1.27 24.68 5.17
CA LEU A 8 -1.33 23.27 5.57
C LEU A 8 -0.04 22.53 5.20
N LEU A 9 0.51 22.77 4.01
CA LEU A 9 1.79 22.22 3.57
C LEU A 9 2.95 22.68 4.45
N LEU A 10 2.97 23.96 4.85
CA LEU A 10 4.02 24.51 5.71
C LEU A 10 3.99 23.88 7.11
N ILE A 11 2.80 23.73 7.70
CA ILE A 11 2.63 23.03 8.99
C ILE A 11 3.04 21.57 8.86
N PHE A 12 2.61 20.90 7.79
CA PHE A 12 2.96 19.51 7.52
C PHE A 12 4.47 19.32 7.36
N LEU A 13 5.16 20.27 6.73
CA LEU A 13 6.61 20.25 6.59
C LEU A 13 7.31 20.34 7.95
N VAL A 14 6.84 21.21 8.85
CA VAL A 14 7.37 21.31 10.23
C VAL A 14 7.15 20.00 10.99
N ILE A 15 5.96 19.42 10.91
CA ILE A 15 5.64 18.10 11.50
C ILE A 15 6.60 17.03 10.94
N MET A 16 6.86 17.05 9.64
CA MET A 16 7.77 16.12 8.97
C MET A 16 9.23 16.32 9.40
N LEU A 17 9.67 17.53 9.76
CA LEU A 17 11.00 17.76 10.32
C LEU A 17 11.14 17.17 11.73
N ILE A 18 10.10 17.27 12.56
CA ILE A 18 10.10 16.73 13.93
C ILE A 18 10.03 15.21 13.92
N PHE A 19 9.08 14.64 13.17
CA PHE A 19 8.86 13.19 13.14
C PHE A 19 9.73 12.45 12.10
N GLY A 20 10.24 13.16 11.09
CA GLY A 20 10.93 12.59 9.94
C GLY A 20 9.97 11.99 8.91
N ALA A 21 10.37 12.03 7.63
CA ALA A 21 9.59 11.47 6.52
C ALA A 21 9.32 9.96 6.66
N SER A 22 10.17 9.22 7.39
CA SER A 22 10.02 7.77 7.56
C SER A 22 8.87 7.36 8.49
N LYS A 23 8.38 8.26 9.36
CA LYS A 23 7.29 7.93 10.30
C LYS A 23 5.90 8.09 9.69
N LEU A 24 5.75 8.91 8.65
CA LEU A 24 4.46 9.08 7.97
C LEU A 24 3.96 7.80 7.26
N PRO A 25 4.79 7.07 6.49
CA PRO A 25 4.36 5.81 5.89
C PRO A 25 3.95 4.77 6.92
N ALA A 26 4.71 4.62 8.01
CA ALA A 26 4.39 3.67 9.07
C ALA A 26 3.06 3.99 9.78
N LEU A 27 2.81 5.28 10.05
CA LEU A 27 1.54 5.74 10.62
C LEU A 27 0.38 5.55 9.62
N GLY A 28 0.61 5.88 8.34
CA GLY A 28 -0.37 5.66 7.27
C GLY A 28 -0.71 4.19 7.07
N ASP A 29 0.26 3.29 7.15
CA ASP A 29 0.05 1.84 7.08
C ASP A 29 -0.77 1.32 8.26
N ALA A 30 -0.48 1.79 9.47
CA ALA A 30 -1.24 1.41 10.67
C ALA A 30 -2.70 1.91 10.60
N LEU A 31 -2.88 3.19 10.26
CA LEU A 31 -4.20 3.81 10.08
C LEU A 31 -4.97 3.18 8.92
N GLY A 32 -4.29 2.90 7.80
CA GLY A 32 -4.89 2.30 6.61
C GLY A 32 -5.38 0.88 6.86
N LYS A 33 -4.58 0.06 7.57
CA LYS A 33 -5.01 -1.28 8.00
C LYS A 33 -6.18 -1.19 8.99
N GLY A 34 -6.11 -0.27 9.95
CA GLY A 34 -7.21 -0.03 10.91
C GLY A 34 -8.51 0.36 10.21
N LEU A 35 -8.44 1.32 9.29
CA LEU A 35 -9.60 1.79 8.54
C LEU A 35 -10.13 0.72 7.56
N LYS A 36 -9.25 -0.05 6.91
CA LYS A 36 -9.62 -1.18 6.05
C LYS A 36 -10.40 -2.23 6.84
N ASN A 37 -9.90 -2.60 8.02
CA ASN A 37 -10.55 -3.56 8.89
C ASN A 37 -11.88 -3.02 9.44
N PHE A 38 -11.88 -1.77 9.90
CA PHE A 38 -13.10 -1.08 10.36
C PHE A 38 -14.17 -1.05 9.26
N LYS A 39 -13.80 -0.67 8.03
CA LYS A 39 -14.71 -0.67 6.89
C LYS A 39 -15.25 -2.07 6.58
N ARG A 40 -14.40 -3.10 6.63
CA ARG A 40 -14.81 -4.50 6.38
C ARG A 40 -15.82 -5.00 7.40
N SER A 41 -15.59 -4.70 8.69
CA SER A 41 -16.51 -5.03 9.78
C SER A 41 -17.83 -4.25 9.69
N VAL A 42 -17.79 -2.96 9.37
CA VAL A 42 -19.00 -2.12 9.25
C VAL A 42 -19.81 -2.46 7.99
N SER A 43 -19.16 -2.82 6.89
CA SER A 43 -19.83 -3.21 5.63
C SER A 43 -20.29 -4.67 5.60
N GLY A 44 -20.12 -5.45 6.68
CA GLY A 44 -20.65 -6.81 6.82
C GLY A 44 -20.12 -7.83 5.79
N ASN A 45 -19.00 -7.52 5.15
CA ASN A 45 -18.41 -8.36 4.10
C ASN A 45 -17.29 -9.21 4.70
N ASP A 46 -17.67 -10.24 5.46
CA ASP A 46 -16.78 -11.31 5.92
C ASP A 46 -16.37 -12.23 4.75
N GLU A 47 -15.73 -11.66 3.73
CA GLU A 47 -14.87 -12.47 2.88
C GLU A 47 -13.59 -12.74 3.66
N ILE A 48 -13.26 -14.00 3.91
CA ILE A 48 -11.91 -14.40 4.28
C ILE A 48 -11.11 -14.32 2.98
N ASP A 49 -10.21 -13.33 2.86
CA ASP A 49 -9.30 -13.22 1.72
C ASP A 49 -8.24 -14.34 1.82
N VAL A 50 -8.62 -15.55 1.40
CA VAL A 50 -7.71 -16.69 1.14
C VAL A 50 -7.06 -16.55 -0.23
N THR A 51 -6.64 -15.33 -0.60
CA THR A 51 -5.77 -15.16 -1.77
C THR A 51 -4.36 -15.59 -1.33
N PRO A 52 -3.83 -16.74 -1.77
CA PRO A 52 -2.44 -17.07 -1.52
C PRO A 52 -1.62 -15.98 -2.20
N LYS A 53 -0.67 -15.38 -1.49
CA LYS A 53 0.33 -14.49 -2.08
C LYS A 53 0.89 -15.22 -3.30
N LYS A 54 0.54 -14.73 -4.48
CA LYS A 54 1.04 -15.20 -5.77
C LYS A 54 2.56 -15.17 -5.69
N GLU A 55 3.16 -16.32 -5.43
CA GLU A 55 4.56 -16.57 -5.74
C GLU A 55 4.72 -16.19 -7.20
N ALA A 56 5.55 -15.17 -7.44
CA ALA A 56 5.89 -14.75 -8.78
C ALA A 56 6.69 -15.89 -9.42
N ILE A 57 5.99 -16.78 -10.12
CA ILE A 57 6.59 -17.73 -11.05
C ILE A 57 6.96 -16.91 -12.30
N PRO A 58 8.24 -16.66 -12.62
CA PRO A 58 8.61 -16.09 -13.91
C PRO A 58 8.22 -17.08 -15.03
N PRO A 59 7.42 -16.67 -16.04
CA PRO A 59 7.05 -17.55 -17.12
C PRO A 59 8.19 -17.75 -18.13
N ALA A 60 8.41 -19.02 -18.45
CA ALA A 60 8.88 -19.55 -19.73
C ALA A 60 10.35 -19.35 -20.13
N GLU A 61 11.19 -20.33 -19.75
CA GLU A 61 12.26 -20.83 -20.64
C GLU A 61 11.87 -22.22 -21.11
N GLN A 62 10.94 -22.27 -22.08
CA GLN A 62 10.61 -23.50 -22.81
C GLN A 62 11.49 -23.54 -24.06
N LYS A 63 12.43 -24.47 -24.01
CA LYS A 63 13.48 -24.74 -25.00
C LYS A 63 12.96 -24.77 -26.43
N ALA A 64 13.74 -24.15 -27.31
CA ALA A 64 13.63 -24.21 -28.75
C ALA A 64 13.52 -25.65 -29.28
N PRO A 65 12.68 -25.91 -30.29
CA PRO A 65 12.68 -27.20 -30.99
C PRO A 65 13.94 -27.29 -31.88
N ALA A 66 14.94 -28.04 -31.43
CA ALA A 66 15.68 -28.93 -32.33
C ALA A 66 14.78 -30.15 -32.52
N ASP A 67 14.41 -30.55 -33.74
CA ASP A 67 15.33 -31.19 -34.66
C ASP A 67 14.92 -30.95 -36.13
N LYS A 68 15.88 -30.48 -36.92
CA LYS A 68 16.01 -30.76 -38.35
C LYS A 68 17.03 -31.90 -38.47
N LYS A 69 16.63 -33.11 -38.88
CA LYS A 69 17.15 -33.83 -40.05
C LYS A 69 16.49 -35.20 -40.22
#